data_AF-Q70TF3-F1
#
_entry.id   AF-Q70TF3-F1
#
_cell.length_a   1.000
_cell.length_b   1.000
_cell.length_c   1.000
_cell.angle_alpha   90.00
_cell.angle_beta   90.00
_cell.angle_gamma   90.00
#
_symmetry.space_group_name_H-M   'P 1'
#
loop_
_entity.id
_entity.type
_entity.pdbx_description
1 polymer ?
#
loop_
_entity_poly.entity_id
_entity_poly.type
_entity_poly.pdbx_seq_one_letter_code
_entity_poly.pdbx_strand_id
1 'polypeptide(L)'
;ILREAFVQMHSDDVIKRLAAEFEMRYGRNLHYARVPRWSRLGRVVADFRKNKPKSTRLLELIEEYKRQKLLRSDDPELQAQGREMVTAASCFEAAGGTDDDLVVHASLGEAAVGHVPEDLEAAEKRASGMETDGSDPAVATLLGTGSWEQDAKPELSEEERELEAMMDEADEPAKKKKKRTTEYIWLWMPMRFRPVPTKGAWDVSRIRESKYFFS
;
A
#
# COMPACT_ATOMS: atom_id res chain seq x y z
N ILE A 1 15.54 28.16 26.00
CA ILE A 1 14.89 26.89 26.38
C ILE A 1 14.28 26.19 25.15
N LEU A 2 13.27 26.77 24.47
CA LEU A 2 12.62 26.12 23.31
C LEU A 2 13.60 25.73 22.17
N ARG A 3 14.52 26.63 21.81
CA ARG A 3 15.57 26.33 20.81
C ARG A 3 16.52 25.21 21.24
N GLU A 4 16.90 25.15 22.51
CA GLU A 4 17.78 24.08 23.02
C GLU A 4 17.08 22.72 23.00
N ALA A 5 15.83 22.67 23.45
CA ALA A 5 15.03 21.44 23.39
C ALA A 5 14.83 20.96 21.94
N PHE A 6 14.57 21.88 21.00
CA PHE A 6 14.47 21.55 19.59
C PHE A 6 15.76 20.92 19.05
N VAL A 7 16.91 21.53 19.32
CA VAL A 7 18.21 21.00 18.87
C VAL A 7 18.51 19.65 19.52
N GLN A 8 18.22 19.48 20.81
CA GLN A 8 18.42 18.22 21.52
C GLN A 8 17.54 17.09 20.94
N MET A 9 16.30 17.38 20.55
CA MET A 9 15.41 16.37 19.95
C MET A 9 15.83 15.96 18.54
N HIS A 10 16.45 16.87 17.77
CA HIS A 10 16.78 16.66 16.35
C HIS A 10 18.28 16.49 16.08
N SER A 11 19.12 16.46 17.13
CA SER A 11 20.54 16.14 17.00
C SER A 11 20.74 14.73 16.47
N ASP A 12 19.90 13.81 16.95
CA ASP A 12 19.91 12.41 16.56
C ASP A 12 19.16 12.21 15.24
N ASP A 13 19.46 11.12 14.54
CA ASP A 13 18.72 10.73 13.34
C ASP A 13 17.40 10.05 13.74
N VAL A 14 16.42 10.87 14.10
CA VAL A 14 15.10 10.42 14.60
C VAL A 14 14.41 9.50 13.59
N ILE A 15 14.54 9.78 12.29
CA ILE A 15 13.89 8.98 11.23
C ILE A 15 14.54 7.61 11.10
N LYS A 16 15.88 7.52 11.13
CA LYS A 16 16.56 6.21 11.13
C LYS A 16 16.23 5.40 12.38
N ARG A 17 16.16 6.05 13.55
CA ARG A 17 15.74 5.38 14.79
C ARG A 17 14.32 4.82 14.67
N LEU A 18 13.39 5.62 14.13
CA LEU A 18 12.02 5.20 13.90
C LEU A 18 11.94 4.01 12.91
N ALA A 19 12.72 4.04 11.83
CA ALA A 19 12.77 2.95 10.86
C ALA A 19 13.27 1.64 11.50
N ALA A 20 14.30 1.71 12.34
CA ALA A 20 14.79 0.53 13.08
C ALA A 20 13.74 -0.02 14.07
N GLU A 21 13.00 0.86 14.74
CA GLU A 21 11.89 0.45 15.62
C GLU A 21 10.76 -0.22 14.84
N PHE A 22 10.41 0.32 13.66
CA PHE A 22 9.39 -0.25 12.78
C PHE A 22 9.78 -1.63 12.28
N GLU A 23 11.03 -1.82 11.87
CA GLU A 23 11.56 -3.11 11.46
C GLU A 23 11.46 -4.13 12.60
N MET A 24 11.91 -3.76 13.80
CA MET A 24 11.86 -4.63 14.98
C MET A 24 10.43 -5.03 15.37
N ARG A 25 9.48 -4.12 15.26
CA ARG A 25 8.09 -4.32 15.71
C ARG A 25 7.21 -4.98 14.66
N TYR A 26 7.41 -4.65 13.39
CA TYR A 26 6.49 -4.97 12.31
C TYR A 26 7.12 -5.74 11.15
N GLY A 27 8.45 -5.86 11.07
CA GLY A 27 9.13 -6.57 9.97
C GLY A 27 8.78 -8.07 9.88
N ARG A 28 8.14 -8.62 10.91
CA ARG A 28 7.66 -10.01 10.96
C ARG A 28 6.21 -10.20 10.50
N ASN A 29 5.53 -9.11 10.14
CA ASN A 29 4.12 -9.12 9.76
C ASN A 29 3.94 -9.34 8.26
N LEU A 30 2.70 -9.66 7.88
CA LEU A 30 2.25 -9.68 6.50
C LEU A 30 1.38 -8.44 6.24
N HIS A 31 1.42 -7.92 5.03
CA HIS A 31 0.54 -6.87 4.57
C HIS A 31 -0.17 -7.29 3.28
N TYR A 32 -1.33 -6.70 3.03
CA TYR A 32 -2.12 -6.98 1.84
C TYR A 32 -1.75 -5.98 0.75
N ALA A 33 -0.80 -6.37 -0.09
CA ALA A 33 -0.29 -5.53 -1.17
C ALA A 33 -1.16 -5.66 -2.42
N ARG A 34 -1.03 -4.71 -3.35
CA ARG A 34 -1.73 -4.76 -4.63
C ARG A 34 -0.82 -4.43 -5.79
N VAL A 35 -1.10 -5.04 -6.92
CA VAL A 35 -0.41 -4.83 -8.20
C VAL A 35 -1.43 -4.62 -9.31
N PRO A 36 -1.12 -3.86 -10.37
CA PRO A 36 -2.06 -3.69 -11.47
C PRO A 36 -2.29 -5.04 -12.15
N ARG A 37 -3.55 -5.42 -12.39
CA ARG A 37 -3.91 -6.71 -13.00
C ARG A 37 -3.33 -6.90 -14.40
N TRP A 38 -3.16 -5.81 -15.13
CA TRP A 38 -2.56 -5.81 -16.47
C TRP A 38 -1.02 -5.92 -16.44
N SER A 39 -0.37 -5.81 -15.28
CA SER A 39 1.09 -5.93 -15.18
C SER A 39 1.54 -7.38 -15.39
N ARG A 40 2.83 -7.58 -15.71
CA ARG A 40 3.43 -8.92 -15.81
C ARG A 40 3.25 -9.70 -14.50
N LEU A 41 3.51 -9.04 -13.37
CA LEU A 41 3.41 -9.62 -12.03
C LEU A 41 1.94 -9.94 -11.67
N GLY A 42 1.02 -9.04 -12.01
CA GLY A 42 -0.42 -9.28 -11.86
C GLY A 42 -0.89 -10.52 -12.63
N ARG A 43 -0.43 -10.69 -13.89
CA ARG A 43 -0.73 -11.90 -14.67
C ARG A 43 -0.20 -13.17 -14.03
N VAL A 44 1.04 -13.16 -13.53
CA VAL A 44 1.64 -14.33 -12.84
C VAL A 44 0.79 -14.75 -11.63
N VAL A 45 0.38 -13.80 -10.79
CA VAL A 45 -0.47 -14.09 -9.62
C VAL A 45 -1.87 -14.53 -10.05
N ALA A 46 -2.43 -13.94 -11.11
CA ALA A 46 -3.72 -14.37 -11.66
C ALA A 46 -3.67 -15.80 -12.18
N ASP A 47 -2.61 -16.17 -12.89
CA ASP A 47 -2.42 -17.51 -13.45
C ASP A 47 -2.21 -18.56 -12.36
N PHE A 48 -1.47 -18.22 -11.30
CA PHE A 48 -1.34 -19.06 -10.10
C PHE A 48 -2.71 -19.39 -9.48
N ARG A 49 -3.60 -18.40 -9.37
CA ARG A 49 -4.94 -18.58 -8.79
C ARG A 49 -5.91 -19.37 -9.68
N LYS A 50 -5.72 -19.43 -11.00
CA LYS A 50 -6.61 -20.18 -11.91
C LYS A 50 -6.68 -21.67 -11.57
N ASN A 51 -5.56 -22.24 -11.13
CA ASN A 51 -5.43 -23.67 -10.84
C ASN A 51 -5.71 -24.01 -9.38
N LYS A 52 -6.06 -23.02 -8.56
CA LYS A 52 -6.41 -23.19 -7.15
C LYS A 52 -7.94 -23.12 -7.00
N PRO A 53 -8.53 -23.79 -6.00
CA PRO A 53 -9.91 -23.46 -5.61
C PRO A 53 -9.99 -21.96 -5.35
N LYS A 54 -11.19 -21.36 -5.51
CA LYS A 54 -11.41 -19.94 -5.20
C LYS A 54 -10.80 -19.65 -3.84
N SER A 55 -9.64 -18.99 -3.83
CA SER A 55 -8.90 -18.79 -2.61
C SER A 55 -9.62 -17.70 -1.84
N THR A 56 -10.06 -18.01 -0.63
CA THR A 56 -10.47 -16.95 0.27
C THR A 56 -9.21 -16.22 0.71
N ARG A 57 -9.32 -14.90 0.90
CA ARG A 57 -8.20 -14.07 1.35
C ARG A 57 -7.52 -14.65 2.60
N LEU A 58 -8.30 -15.30 3.47
CA LEU A 58 -7.83 -15.95 4.68
C LEU A 58 -6.97 -17.19 4.41
N LEU A 59 -7.30 -18.02 3.41
CA LEU A 59 -6.52 -19.21 3.10
C LEU A 59 -5.12 -18.84 2.61
N GLU A 60 -5.02 -17.86 1.71
CA GLU A 60 -3.71 -17.37 1.24
C GLU A 60 -2.89 -16.74 2.38
N LEU A 61 -3.55 -16.05 3.31
CA LEU A 61 -2.88 -15.50 4.50
C LEU A 61 -2.25 -16.60 5.35
N ILE A 62 -3.00 -17.69 5.60
CA ILE A 62 -2.53 -18.82 6.40
C ILE A 62 -1.38 -19.55 5.70
N GLU A 63 -1.48 -19.77 4.39
CA GLU A 63 -0.42 -20.39 3.59
C GLU A 63 0.86 -19.56 3.62
N GLU A 64 0.75 -18.25 3.41
CA GLU A 64 1.92 -17.36 3.44
C GLU A 64 2.51 -17.23 4.85
N TYR A 65 1.67 -17.16 5.88
CA TYR A 65 2.14 -17.15 7.27
C TYR A 65 2.95 -18.42 7.59
N LYS A 66 2.47 -19.60 7.16
CA LYS A 66 3.20 -20.87 7.31
C LYS A 66 4.52 -20.83 6.56
N ARG A 67 4.54 -20.37 5.30
CA ARG A 67 5.78 -20.21 4.52
C ARG A 67 6.80 -19.35 5.26
N GLN A 68 6.37 -18.17 5.74
CA GLN A 68 7.25 -17.26 6.45
C GLN A 68 7.72 -17.81 7.80
N LYS A 69 6.91 -18.62 8.49
CA LYS A 69 7.33 -19.28 9.73
C LYS A 69 8.42 -20.32 9.48
N LEU A 70 8.29 -21.09 8.40
CA LEU A 70 9.28 -22.10 7.99
C LEU A 70 10.60 -21.45 7.54
N LEU A 71 10.54 -20.41 6.70
CA LEU A 71 11.73 -19.68 6.24
C LEU A 71 12.51 -19.01 7.38
N ARG A 72 11.83 -18.65 8.47
CA ARG A 72 12.43 -18.05 9.67
C ARG A 72 12.93 -19.08 10.69
N SER A 73 12.72 -20.37 10.47
CA SER A 73 13.21 -21.41 11.36
C SER A 73 14.73 -21.52 11.27
N ASP A 74 15.38 -21.88 12.37
CA ASP A 74 16.82 -22.16 12.41
C ASP A 74 17.16 -23.53 11.75
N ASP A 75 16.16 -24.39 11.58
CA ASP A 75 16.32 -25.73 11.01
C ASP A 75 16.39 -25.67 9.46
N PRO A 76 17.50 -26.14 8.85
CA PRO A 76 17.65 -26.18 7.39
C PRO A 76 16.56 -26.98 6.66
N GLU A 77 16.03 -28.05 7.27
CA GLU A 77 15.00 -28.88 6.66
C GLU A 77 13.66 -28.12 6.59
N LEU A 78 13.28 -27.46 7.67
CA LEU A 78 12.08 -26.61 7.69
C LEU A 78 12.22 -25.43 6.73
N GLN A 79 13.40 -24.83 6.62
CA GLN A 79 13.63 -23.79 5.62
C GLN A 79 13.51 -24.32 4.19
N ALA A 80 13.99 -25.53 3.90
CA ALA A 80 13.84 -26.16 2.59
C ALA A 80 12.36 -26.35 2.25
N GLN A 81 11.55 -26.86 3.19
CA GLN A 81 10.10 -26.95 3.03
C GLN A 81 9.48 -25.56 2.76
N GLY A 82 9.89 -24.52 3.48
CA GLY A 82 9.43 -23.15 3.26
C GLY A 82 9.83 -22.59 1.88
N ARG A 83 10.99 -22.98 1.34
CA ARG A 83 11.45 -22.60 0.00
C ARG A 83 10.68 -23.33 -1.11
N GLU A 84 10.21 -24.54 -0.84
CA GLU A 84 9.39 -25.34 -1.77
C GLU A 84 7.92 -24.92 -1.81
N MET A 85 7.42 -24.28 -0.75
CA MET A 85 6.03 -23.79 -0.70
C MET A 85 5.75 -22.74 -1.78
N VAL A 86 4.78 -23.04 -2.65
CA VAL A 86 4.31 -22.13 -3.69
C VAL A 86 3.10 -21.34 -3.20
N THR A 87 3.29 -20.04 -2.96
CA THR A 87 2.27 -19.06 -2.56
C THR A 87 2.18 -17.93 -3.58
N ALA A 88 1.15 -17.08 -3.48
CA ALA A 88 1.05 -15.89 -4.33
C ALA A 88 2.30 -14.99 -4.20
N ALA A 89 2.84 -14.85 -2.98
CA ALA A 89 4.07 -14.11 -2.73
C ALA A 89 5.28 -14.78 -3.38
N SER A 90 5.44 -16.10 -3.26
CA SER A 90 6.58 -16.78 -3.87
C SER A 90 6.53 -16.72 -5.40
N CYS A 91 5.35 -16.76 -6.02
CA CYS A 91 5.19 -16.55 -7.46
C CYS A 91 5.57 -15.12 -7.88
N PHE A 92 5.20 -14.12 -7.08
CA PHE A 92 5.60 -12.73 -7.29
C PHE A 92 7.12 -12.55 -7.19
N GLU A 93 7.74 -13.10 -6.13
CA GLU A 93 9.19 -13.07 -5.91
C GLU A 93 9.94 -13.81 -7.02
N ALA A 94 9.47 -15.00 -7.42
CA ALA A 94 10.08 -15.80 -8.50
C ALA A 94 9.99 -15.12 -9.88
N ALA A 95 8.97 -14.30 -10.10
CA ALA A 95 8.87 -13.47 -11.29
C ALA A 95 9.85 -12.27 -11.26
N GLY A 96 10.57 -12.03 -10.17
CA GLY A 96 11.46 -10.88 -9.98
C GLY A 96 10.71 -9.62 -9.53
N GLY A 97 9.53 -9.78 -8.94
CA GLY A 97 8.80 -8.66 -8.35
C GLY A 97 9.49 -8.15 -7.08
N THR A 98 9.53 -6.84 -6.93
CA THR A 98 10.10 -6.12 -5.79
C THR A 98 9.04 -5.25 -5.13
N ASP A 99 9.34 -4.71 -3.95
CA ASP A 99 8.40 -3.84 -3.24
C ASP A 99 8.10 -2.54 -4.01
N ASP A 100 9.00 -2.14 -4.92
CA ASP A 100 8.82 -0.98 -5.81
C ASP A 100 7.79 -1.23 -6.92
N ASP A 101 7.48 -2.50 -7.22
CA ASP A 101 6.42 -2.86 -8.18
C ASP A 101 5.02 -2.86 -7.55
N LEU A 102 4.95 -2.75 -6.23
CA LEU A 102 3.69 -2.69 -5.49
C LEU A 102 3.08 -1.29 -5.63
N VAL A 103 1.76 -1.25 -5.81
CA VAL A 103 1.06 0.03 -5.94
C VAL A 103 0.87 0.61 -4.56
N VAL A 104 1.74 1.55 -4.22
CA VAL A 104 1.60 2.38 -3.03
C VAL A 104 0.59 3.46 -3.34
N HIS A 105 -0.44 3.61 -2.51
CA HIS A 105 -1.28 4.79 -2.59
C HIS A 105 -0.44 6.01 -2.22
N ALA A 106 -0.60 7.09 -2.98
CA ALA A 106 -0.23 8.43 -2.58
C ALA A 106 -1.05 8.81 -1.33
N SER A 107 -0.69 8.22 -0.18
CA SER A 107 -1.11 8.67 1.13
C SER A 107 -0.57 10.08 1.32
N LEU A 108 -1.19 10.84 2.22
CA LEU A 108 -1.01 12.27 2.51
C LEU A 108 0.44 12.80 2.59
N GLY A 109 1.47 11.94 2.60
CA GLY A 109 2.89 12.29 2.59
C GLY A 109 3.59 12.26 1.23
N GLU A 110 2.99 11.72 0.15
CA GLU A 110 3.58 11.76 -1.20
C GLU A 110 3.32 13.09 -1.94
N ALA A 111 2.37 13.88 -1.42
CA ALA A 111 2.45 15.33 -1.55
C ALA A 111 3.69 15.75 -0.76
N ALA A 112 4.85 15.70 -1.41
CA ALA A 112 6.11 16.15 -0.85
C ALA A 112 5.90 17.59 -0.34
N VAL A 113 5.71 17.71 0.97
CA VAL A 113 5.53 18.99 1.64
C VAL A 113 6.78 19.81 1.35
N GLY A 114 6.65 20.81 0.46
CA GLY A 114 7.74 21.66 0.01
C GLY A 114 8.33 21.35 -1.38
N HIS A 115 7.85 20.33 -2.12
CA HIS A 115 8.21 20.15 -3.53
C HIS A 115 7.36 21.09 -4.39
N VAL A 116 7.99 22.10 -4.99
CA VAL A 116 7.34 22.95 -6.00
C VAL A 116 7.38 22.19 -7.32
N PRO A 117 6.24 21.74 -7.86
CA PRO A 117 6.21 21.08 -9.16
C PRO A 117 6.69 22.04 -10.25
N GLU A 118 7.51 21.55 -11.19
CA GLU A 118 7.93 22.35 -12.35
C GLU A 118 6.74 22.71 -13.26
N ASP A 119 5.67 21.90 -13.24
CA ASP A 119 4.42 22.12 -13.95
C ASP A 119 3.26 22.24 -12.95
N LEU A 120 2.87 23.50 -12.68
CA LEU A 120 1.80 23.85 -11.74
C LEU A 120 0.42 23.39 -12.24
N GLU A 121 0.15 23.43 -13.55
CA GLU A 121 -1.14 23.00 -14.10
C GLU A 121 -1.34 21.49 -14.00
N ALA A 122 -0.29 20.71 -14.26
CA ALA A 122 -0.34 19.26 -14.09
C ALA A 122 -0.47 18.86 -12.62
N ALA A 123 0.12 19.63 -11.71
CA ALA A 123 0.01 19.42 -10.27
C ALA A 123 -1.38 19.75 -9.72
N GLU A 124 -1.99 20.87 -10.13
CA GLU A 124 -3.36 21.23 -9.74
C GLU A 124 -4.39 20.19 -10.21
N LYS A 125 -4.23 19.66 -11.44
CA LYS A 125 -5.07 18.57 -11.95
C LYS A 125 -4.91 17.25 -11.19
N ARG A 126 -3.74 16.99 -10.59
CA ARG A 126 -3.50 15.80 -9.73
C ARG A 126 -4.02 16.03 -8.30
N ALA A 127 -3.85 17.23 -7.74
CA ALA A 127 -4.31 17.59 -6.40
C ALA A 127 -5.84 17.67 -6.30
N SER A 128 -6.52 18.16 -7.34
CA SER A 128 -7.99 18.17 -7.44
C SER A 128 -8.59 16.76 -7.59
N GLY A 129 -7.76 15.72 -7.81
CA GLY A 129 -8.16 14.33 -7.97
C GLY A 129 -7.76 13.48 -6.78
N MET A 130 -7.82 14.02 -5.55
CA MET A 130 -7.68 13.25 -4.31
C MET A 130 -8.92 12.35 -4.11
N GLU A 131 -9.21 11.50 -5.09
CA GLU A 131 -10.15 10.40 -4.96
C GLU A 131 -9.48 9.33 -4.10
N THR A 132 -9.93 9.23 -2.85
CA THR A 132 -9.60 8.10 -1.99
C THR A 132 -10.12 6.83 -2.66
N ASP A 133 -9.22 5.93 -3.01
CA ASP A 133 -9.58 4.68 -3.66
C ASP A 133 -10.33 3.77 -2.69
N GLY A 134 -11.66 3.79 -2.76
CA GLY A 134 -12.54 2.97 -1.94
C GLY A 134 -12.40 1.46 -2.18
N SER A 135 -11.61 1.04 -3.17
CA SER A 135 -11.28 -0.38 -3.35
C SER A 135 -10.18 -0.87 -2.39
N ASP A 136 -9.43 0.04 -1.76
CA ASP A 136 -8.46 -0.31 -0.74
C ASP A 136 -9.17 -0.59 0.61
N PRO A 137 -9.05 -1.80 1.17
CA PRO A 137 -9.71 -2.16 2.42
C PRO A 137 -9.24 -1.31 3.62
N ALA A 138 -8.01 -0.83 3.61
CA ALA A 138 -7.48 0.04 4.66
C ALA A 138 -8.10 1.45 4.56
N VAL A 139 -8.22 1.99 3.34
CA VAL A 139 -8.85 3.30 3.10
C VAL A 139 -10.35 3.23 3.38
N ALA A 140 -11.04 2.18 2.92
CA ALA A 140 -12.46 1.98 3.16
C ALA A 140 -12.80 1.90 4.66
N THR A 141 -11.97 1.20 5.45
CA THR A 141 -12.13 1.14 6.91
C THR A 141 -11.91 2.50 7.55
N LEU A 142 -10.89 3.24 7.12
CA LEU A 142 -10.57 4.57 7.63
C LEU A 142 -11.68 5.60 7.33
N LEU A 143 -12.35 5.44 6.18
CA LEU A 143 -13.49 6.27 5.77
C LEU A 143 -14.83 5.81 6.38
N GLY A 144 -14.85 4.74 7.18
CA GLY A 144 -16.08 4.18 7.76
C GLY A 144 -17.01 3.50 6.75
N THR A 145 -16.55 3.27 5.53
CA THR A 145 -17.33 2.67 4.44
C THR A 145 -17.03 1.17 4.24
N GLY A 146 -16.02 0.63 4.94
CA GLY A 146 -15.58 -0.76 4.82
C GLY A 146 -16.37 -1.73 5.69
N SER A 147 -17.20 -2.58 5.06
CA SER A 147 -17.65 -3.84 5.67
C SER A 147 -16.53 -4.88 5.57
N TRP A 148 -16.20 -5.55 6.68
CA TRP A 148 -15.25 -6.68 6.69
C TRP A 148 -15.85 -7.96 6.05
N GLU A 149 -17.12 -7.91 5.68
CA GLU A 149 -17.86 -8.96 4.99
C GLU A 149 -18.07 -8.56 3.52
N GLN A 150 -17.07 -8.83 2.67
CA GLN A 150 -17.25 -8.68 1.24
C GLN A 150 -16.53 -9.80 0.47
N ASP A 151 -16.81 -11.04 0.87
CA ASP A 151 -16.56 -12.23 0.04
C ASP A 151 -17.89 -12.93 -0.26
N ALA A 152 -18.84 -12.16 -0.79
CA ALA A 152 -19.87 -12.66 -1.68
C ALA A 152 -20.26 -11.48 -2.58
N LYS A 153 -19.84 -11.50 -3.85
CA LYS A 153 -20.58 -10.74 -4.85
C LYS A 153 -21.94 -11.43 -4.97
N PRO A 154 -23.07 -10.82 -4.59
CA PRO A 154 -24.34 -11.30 -5.11
C PRO A 154 -24.26 -11.14 -6.62
N GLU A 155 -24.46 -12.21 -7.37
CA GLU A 155 -24.82 -12.06 -8.78
C GLU A 155 -26.19 -11.39 -8.79
N LEU A 156 -26.21 -10.07 -8.95
CA LEU A 156 -27.44 -9.30 -9.10
C LEU A 156 -28.22 -9.89 -10.29
N SER A 157 -29.51 -10.19 -10.07
CA SER A 157 -30.39 -10.68 -11.13
C SER A 157 -30.58 -9.60 -12.20
N GLU A 158 -31.02 -9.99 -13.40
CA GLU A 158 -31.29 -9.03 -14.49
C GLU A 158 -32.31 -7.96 -14.07
N GLU A 159 -33.25 -8.32 -13.19
CA GLU A 159 -34.28 -7.43 -12.65
C GLU A 159 -33.70 -6.38 -11.67
N GLU A 160 -32.69 -6.74 -10.88
CA GLU A 160 -32.02 -5.80 -9.97
C GLU A 160 -31.12 -4.81 -10.73
N ARG A 161 -30.56 -5.22 -11.88
CA ARG A 161 -29.83 -4.33 -12.79
C ARG A 161 -30.75 -3.36 -13.52
N GLU A 162 -31.96 -3.79 -13.87
CA GLU A 162 -32.98 -2.91 -14.46
C GLU A 162 -33.51 -1.90 -13.46
N LEU A 163 -33.65 -2.27 -12.18
CA LEU A 163 -34.06 -1.35 -11.12
C LEU A 163 -33.00 -0.27 -10.84
N GLU A 164 -31.72 -0.64 -10.83
CA GLU A 164 -30.61 0.32 -10.73
C GLU A 164 -30.56 1.26 -11.95
N ALA A 165 -30.79 0.73 -13.16
CA ALA A 165 -30.81 1.53 -14.39
C ALA A 165 -31.97 2.55 -14.42
N MET A 166 -33.11 2.22 -13.82
CA MET A 166 -34.27 3.13 -13.73
C MET A 166 -34.11 4.23 -12.67
N MET A 167 -33.27 4.01 -11.65
CA MET A 167 -32.98 5.03 -10.63
C MET A 167 -31.91 6.04 -11.08
N ASP A 168 -31.07 5.69 -12.06
CA ASP A 168 -30.03 6.54 -12.64
C ASP A 168 -30.54 7.52 -13.72
N GLU A 169 -31.80 7.41 -14.18
CA GLU A 169 -32.39 8.31 -15.20
C GLU A 169 -32.93 9.65 -14.64
N ALA A 170 -32.92 9.85 -13.31
CA ALA A 170 -33.52 11.03 -12.68
C ALA A 170 -32.58 12.23 -12.48
N ASP A 171 -31.30 12.16 -12.85
CA ASP A 171 -30.37 13.29 -12.67
C ASP A 171 -29.28 13.29 -13.77
N GLU A 172 -29.56 13.92 -14.91
CA GLU A 172 -28.52 14.17 -15.92
C GLU A 172 -27.65 15.37 -15.54
N PRO A 173 -26.34 15.15 -15.37
CA PRO A 173 -25.38 16.04 -16.01
C PRO A 173 -24.41 15.25 -16.90
N ALA A 174 -24.39 15.61 -18.19
CA ALA A 174 -23.35 15.41 -19.20
C ALA A 174 -22.37 14.24 -18.99
N LYS A 175 -22.49 13.20 -19.83
CA LYS A 175 -21.61 12.02 -19.96
C LYS A 175 -20.11 12.36 -19.89
N LYS A 176 -19.55 12.41 -18.68
CA LYS A 176 -18.10 12.34 -18.46
C LYS A 176 -17.66 10.95 -18.88
N LYS A 177 -16.69 10.85 -19.80
CA LYS A 177 -16.07 9.57 -20.19
C LYS A 177 -15.59 8.88 -18.91
N LYS A 178 -16.26 7.80 -18.49
CA LYS A 178 -15.85 6.99 -17.32
C LYS A 178 -14.40 6.59 -17.56
N LYS A 179 -13.46 7.16 -16.78
CA LYS A 179 -12.06 6.73 -16.82
C LYS A 179 -12.05 5.23 -16.49
N ARG A 180 -11.38 4.41 -17.30
CA ARG A 180 -11.23 2.98 -17.00
C ARG A 180 -10.54 2.86 -15.65
N THR A 181 -11.25 2.35 -14.65
CA THR A 181 -10.67 2.02 -13.36
C THR A 181 -9.62 0.94 -13.58
N THR A 182 -8.42 1.16 -13.04
CA THR A 182 -7.37 0.15 -13.13
C THR A 182 -7.75 -0.97 -12.18
N GLU A 183 -7.97 -2.17 -12.71
CA GLU A 183 -8.19 -3.34 -11.87
C GLU A 183 -6.90 -3.75 -11.18
N TYR A 184 -6.98 -4.01 -9.87
CA TYR A 184 -5.85 -4.47 -9.07
C TYR A 184 -6.03 -5.93 -8.66
N ILE A 185 -4.90 -6.61 -8.52
CA ILE A 185 -4.82 -7.91 -7.86
C ILE A 185 -4.14 -7.68 -6.52
N TRP A 186 -4.81 -8.14 -5.47
CA TRP A 186 -4.30 -8.09 -4.12
C TRP A 186 -3.64 -9.41 -3.74
N LEU A 187 -2.58 -9.37 -2.95
CA LEU A 187 -1.85 -10.54 -2.46
C LEU A 187 -1.20 -10.25 -1.10
N TRP A 188 -1.03 -11.30 -0.28
CA TRP A 188 -0.30 -11.19 0.98
C TRP A 188 1.20 -11.22 0.75
N MET A 189 1.91 -10.23 1.28
CA MET A 189 3.36 -10.07 1.15
C MET A 189 4.01 -9.86 2.52
N PRO A 190 5.26 -10.32 2.73
CA PRO A 190 6.03 -9.95 3.91
C PRO A 190 6.19 -8.42 3.99
N MET A 191 6.02 -7.86 5.18
CA MET A 191 6.25 -6.43 5.42
C MET A 191 7.74 -6.13 5.28
N ARG A 192 8.07 -5.17 4.41
CA ARG A 192 9.41 -4.65 4.21
C ARG A 192 9.33 -3.14 4.11
N PHE A 193 10.22 -2.45 4.80
CA PHE A 193 10.26 -0.99 4.78
C PHE A 193 11.26 -0.51 3.74
N ARG A 194 10.84 0.47 2.93
CA ARG A 194 11.72 1.14 1.99
C ARG A 194 12.88 1.82 2.72
N PRO A 195 14.05 1.94 2.08
CA PRO A 195 15.20 2.62 2.68
C PRO A 195 14.84 4.06 3.04
N VAL A 196 15.29 4.51 4.21
CA VAL A 196 15.14 5.90 4.64
C VAL A 196 15.92 6.80 3.68
N PRO A 197 15.33 7.89 3.16
CA PRO A 197 16.04 8.85 2.33
C PRO A 197 17.31 9.39 3.00
N THR A 198 18.31 9.76 2.20
CA THR A 198 19.55 10.33 2.74
C THR A 198 19.29 11.65 3.44
N LYS A 199 19.67 11.76 4.72
CA LYS A 199 19.58 13.00 5.49
C LYS A 199 20.49 14.07 4.86
N GLY A 200 19.96 15.27 4.64
CA GLY A 200 20.75 16.41 4.16
C GLY A 200 21.81 16.87 5.18
N ALA A 201 22.85 17.55 4.70
CA ALA A 201 23.98 18.01 5.52
C ALA A 201 23.71 19.28 6.35
N TRP A 202 22.45 19.56 6.67
CA TRP A 202 22.08 20.79 7.39
C TRP A 202 22.33 20.63 8.89
N ASP A 203 23.04 21.60 9.47
CA ASP A 203 23.38 21.62 10.88
C ASP A 203 22.28 22.31 11.71
N VAL A 204 21.58 21.49 12.49
CA VAL A 204 20.48 21.89 13.38
C VAL A 204 20.95 22.85 14.49
N SER A 205 22.23 22.81 14.85
CA SER A 205 22.79 23.64 15.92
C SER A 205 22.62 25.15 15.66
N ARG A 206 22.55 25.55 14.38
CA ARG A 206 22.37 26.94 13.92
C ARG A 206 21.07 27.58 14.41
N ILE A 207 20.05 26.78 14.74
CA ILE A 207 18.77 27.29 15.25
C ILE A 207 18.95 28.07 16.54
N ARG A 208 19.96 27.76 17.37
CA ARG A 208 20.19 28.42 18.67
C ARG A 208 20.26 29.94 18.57
N GLU A 209 20.85 30.44 17.48
CA GLU A 209 21.07 31.86 17.21
C GLU A 209 19.92 32.51 16.44
N SER A 210 18.98 31.73 15.91
CA SER A 210 17.88 32.24 15.11
C SER A 210 16.89 33.02 15.97
N LYS A 211 16.82 34.33 15.73
CA LYS A 211 15.89 35.24 16.40
C LYS A 211 14.44 34.92 16.05
N TYR A 212 14.15 34.57 14.80
CA TYR A 212 12.80 34.43 14.25
C TYR A 212 12.24 33.00 14.27
N PHE A 213 12.97 32.01 14.79
CA PHE A 213 12.55 30.61 14.71
C PHE A 213 11.28 30.27 15.53
N PHE A 214 11.07 30.98 16.64
CA PHE A 214 9.87 30.83 17.50
C PHE A 214 9.27 32.20 17.87
N SER A 215 9.45 33.20 17.02
CA SER A 215 8.89 34.55 17.21
C SER A 215 7.48 34.65 16.65
#